data_AF-A0A0Q4QVT8-F1
#
_entry.id   AF-A0A0Q4QVT8-F1
#
_cell.length_a   1.000
_cell.length_b   1.000
_cell.length_c   1.000
_cell.angle_alpha   90.00
_cell.angle_beta   90.00
_cell.angle_gamma   90.00
#
_symmetry.space_group_name_H-M   'P 1'
#
loop_
_entity.id
_entity.type
_entity.pdbx_description
1 polymer ?
#
loop_
_entity_poly.entity_id
_entity_poly.type
_entity_poly.pdbx_seq_one_letter_code
_entity_poly.pdbx_strand_id
1 'polypeptide(L)'
;MRRAWAGIGVLGLLLAPASQAASLCVDPLAVARALFEAGIAARFLDAPDALLSAEFSRAMAGERDCQEREQGVCRLDYDPWLDGQDGDIDGDASYQWHAASPDSGVVEVRFPVWGQGHRTRLAMRRQGDRCWRVDDLVTNRGESVREVLARPVP
;
A
#
# COMPACT_ATOMS: atom_id res chain seq x y z
N MET A 1 -21.47 0.03 67.78
CA MET A 1 -20.29 -0.24 66.94
C MET A 1 -20.71 -0.38 65.48
N ARG A 2 -20.06 0.38 64.58
CA ARG A 2 -19.84 0.15 63.11
C ARG A 2 -21.06 0.21 62.17
N ARG A 3 -21.19 1.32 61.39
CA ARG A 3 -20.79 1.54 59.97
C ARG A 3 -21.82 0.93 58.98
N ALA A 4 -22.74 1.67 58.36
CA ALA A 4 -22.60 2.72 57.33
C ALA A 4 -21.97 2.18 56.02
N TRP A 5 -22.74 2.16 54.90
CA TRP A 5 -22.54 2.96 53.68
C TRP A 5 -23.50 2.50 52.55
N ALA A 6 -24.24 3.47 52.02
CA ALA A 6 -25.03 3.37 50.79
C ALA A 6 -24.07 3.38 49.59
N GLY A 7 -24.14 2.37 48.74
CA GLY A 7 -23.42 2.33 47.47
C GLY A 7 -24.17 3.11 46.40
N ILE A 8 -23.69 4.29 46.04
CA ILE A 8 -24.06 4.99 44.81
C ILE A 8 -23.31 4.29 43.67
N GLY A 9 -24.03 3.52 42.85
CA GLY A 9 -23.49 2.97 41.61
C GLY A 9 -23.47 4.07 40.53
N VAL A 10 -22.28 4.63 40.27
CA VAL A 10 -22.06 5.46 39.08
C VAL A 10 -21.93 4.53 37.88
N LEU A 11 -22.95 4.50 37.04
CA LEU A 11 -22.92 3.83 35.74
C LEU A 11 -22.09 4.70 34.77
N GLY A 12 -20.81 4.37 34.62
CA GLY A 12 -19.93 5.04 33.66
C GLY A 12 -20.30 4.69 32.22
N LEU A 13 -20.72 5.70 31.46
CA LEU A 13 -20.88 5.67 30.01
C LEU A 13 -19.53 5.29 29.35
N LEU A 14 -19.43 4.10 28.77
CA LEU A 14 -18.35 3.73 27.84
C LEU A 14 -18.79 4.07 26.42
N LEU A 15 -18.54 5.32 25.99
CA LEU A 15 -18.67 5.71 24.59
C LEU A 15 -17.27 5.78 23.94
N ALA A 16 -17.11 4.93 22.91
CA ALA A 16 -16.09 4.90 21.84
C ALA A 16 -14.67 4.40 22.19
N PRO A 17 -14.12 3.51 21.34
CA PRO A 17 -13.31 3.99 20.22
C PRO A 17 -13.49 3.15 18.94
N ALA A 18 -14.19 3.68 17.93
CA ALA A 18 -14.24 3.08 16.59
C ALA A 18 -13.92 4.12 15.50
N SER A 19 -12.88 4.95 15.72
CA SER A 19 -12.47 6.00 14.77
C SER A 19 -11.06 5.84 14.21
N GLN A 20 -10.28 4.85 14.65
CA GLN A 20 -8.87 4.73 14.25
C GLN A 20 -8.61 3.99 12.93
N ALA A 21 -9.60 3.27 12.37
CA ALA A 21 -9.43 2.60 11.08
C ALA A 21 -9.71 3.51 9.87
N ALA A 22 -10.54 4.54 10.06
CA ALA A 22 -10.90 5.49 8.99
C ALA A 22 -9.79 6.51 8.68
N SER A 23 -8.72 6.58 9.49
CA SER A 23 -7.68 7.60 9.37
C SER A 23 -6.50 7.23 8.46
N LEU A 24 -6.22 5.94 8.25
CA LEU A 24 -5.03 5.52 7.48
C LEU A 24 -5.16 5.85 5.99
N CYS A 25 -6.37 5.77 5.43
CA CYS A 25 -6.55 6.00 4.00
C CYS A 25 -6.49 7.49 3.61
N VAL A 26 -6.71 8.43 4.54
CA VAL A 26 -6.76 9.87 4.21
C VAL A 26 -5.39 10.54 4.18
N ASP A 27 -4.36 9.84 4.67
CA ASP A 27 -2.94 10.22 4.59
C ASP A 27 -2.24 9.38 3.50
N PRO A 28 -1.73 10.01 2.42
CA PRO A 28 -1.06 9.27 1.36
C PRO A 28 0.21 8.56 1.83
N LEU A 29 0.92 9.09 2.83
CA LEU A 29 2.13 8.45 3.38
C LEU A 29 1.78 7.16 4.14
N ALA A 30 0.68 7.16 4.89
CA ALA A 30 0.19 5.97 5.58
C ALA A 30 -0.23 4.87 4.59
N VAL A 31 -0.90 5.22 3.49
CA VAL A 31 -1.25 4.26 2.42
C VAL A 31 0.01 3.69 1.76
N ALA A 32 0.98 4.54 1.43
CA ALA A 32 2.24 4.11 0.83
C ALA A 32 3.03 3.16 1.74
N ARG A 33 3.10 3.46 3.04
CA ARG A 33 3.74 2.59 4.04
C ARG A 33 3.02 1.24 4.13
N ALA A 34 1.69 1.24 4.22
CA ALA A 34 0.92 0.00 4.27
C ALA A 34 1.12 -0.86 3.02
N LEU A 35 1.21 -0.23 1.83
CA LEU A 35 1.47 -0.94 0.58
C LEU A 35 2.88 -1.55 0.56
N PHE A 36 3.89 -0.78 0.97
CA PHE A 36 5.27 -1.25 1.05
C PHE A 36 5.38 -2.44 2.04
N GLU A 37 4.87 -2.28 3.25
CA GLU A 37 4.89 -3.33 4.29
C GLU A 37 4.17 -4.62 3.83
N ALA A 38 3.00 -4.49 3.19
CA ALA A 38 2.31 -5.64 2.63
C ALA A 38 3.10 -6.30 1.48
N GLY A 39 3.69 -5.48 0.61
CA GLY A 39 4.44 -5.94 -0.55
C GLY A 39 5.72 -6.68 -0.20
N ILE A 40 6.43 -6.28 0.87
CA ILE A 40 7.67 -6.93 1.31
C ILE A 40 7.43 -8.14 2.23
N ALA A 41 6.28 -8.20 2.91
CA ALA A 41 5.91 -9.35 3.73
C ALA A 41 5.36 -10.52 2.90
N ALA A 42 4.90 -10.24 1.67
CA ALA A 42 4.39 -11.19 0.71
C ALA A 42 4.96 -10.85 -0.68
N ARG A 43 4.13 -10.87 -1.73
CA ARG A 43 4.47 -10.34 -3.05
C ARG A 43 3.76 -9.01 -3.25
N PHE A 44 4.35 -8.10 -4.04
CA PHE A 44 3.66 -6.89 -4.48
C PHE A 44 2.29 -7.18 -5.10
N LEU A 45 2.17 -8.28 -5.86
CA LEU A 45 0.92 -8.69 -6.50
C LEU A 45 -0.21 -9.04 -5.52
N ASP A 46 0.14 -9.39 -4.29
CA ASP A 46 -0.81 -9.80 -3.25
C ASP A 46 -1.17 -8.63 -2.30
N ALA A 47 -0.79 -7.40 -2.67
CA ALA A 47 -1.17 -6.20 -1.94
C ALA A 47 -2.69 -6.10 -1.75
N PRO A 48 -3.18 -5.66 -0.57
CA PRO A 48 -4.61 -5.48 -0.35
C PRO A 48 -5.25 -4.51 -1.35
N ASP A 49 -6.31 -4.95 -2.03
CA ASP A 49 -7.02 -4.14 -3.04
C ASP A 49 -7.51 -2.79 -2.49
N ALA A 50 -7.80 -2.72 -1.19
CA ALA A 50 -8.20 -1.48 -0.51
C ALA A 50 -7.11 -0.38 -0.51
N LEU A 51 -5.86 -0.70 -0.85
CA LEU A 51 -4.78 0.27 -1.00
C LEU A 51 -4.64 0.78 -2.44
N LEU A 52 -5.27 0.11 -3.40
CA LEU A 52 -5.09 0.34 -4.83
C LEU A 52 -6.30 1.06 -5.44
N SER A 53 -6.08 1.80 -6.53
CA SER A 53 -7.19 2.36 -7.30
C SER A 53 -7.98 1.22 -7.92
N ALA A 54 -9.27 1.43 -8.22
CA ALA A 54 -10.10 0.36 -8.77
C ALA A 54 -9.58 -0.15 -10.12
N GLU A 55 -8.97 0.72 -10.93
CA GLU A 55 -8.34 0.33 -12.19
C GLU A 55 -7.07 -0.50 -11.94
N PHE A 56 -6.20 -0.02 -11.06
CA PHE A 56 -4.94 -0.71 -10.79
C PHE A 56 -5.15 -2.06 -10.09
N SER A 57 -6.09 -2.15 -9.14
CA SER A 57 -6.51 -3.41 -8.51
C SER A 57 -6.99 -4.44 -9.54
N ARG A 58 -7.81 -4.03 -10.53
CA ARG A 58 -8.25 -4.93 -11.59
C ARG A 58 -7.09 -5.43 -12.46
N ALA A 59 -6.13 -4.57 -12.78
CA ALA A 59 -4.95 -4.96 -13.53
C ALA A 59 -4.08 -5.97 -12.74
N MET A 60 -3.89 -5.72 -11.45
CA MET A 60 -3.16 -6.62 -10.54
C MET A 60 -3.87 -7.97 -10.36
N ALA A 61 -5.20 -7.98 -10.27
CA ALA A 61 -5.99 -9.21 -10.25
C ALA A 61 -5.83 -10.01 -11.55
N GLY A 62 -5.92 -9.36 -12.71
CA GLY A 62 -5.71 -10.03 -13.99
C GLY A 62 -4.30 -10.62 -14.15
N GLU A 63 -3.28 -9.98 -13.58
CA GLU A 63 -1.93 -10.53 -13.55
C GLU A 63 -1.81 -11.74 -12.61
N ARG A 64 -2.42 -11.69 -11.42
CA ARG A 64 -2.49 -12.84 -10.51
C ARG A 64 -3.15 -14.05 -11.18
N ASP A 65 -4.34 -13.86 -11.76
CA ASP A 65 -5.07 -14.91 -12.49
C ASP A 65 -4.25 -15.49 -13.65
N CYS A 66 -3.46 -14.64 -14.31
CA CYS A 66 -2.52 -15.09 -15.33
C CYS A 66 -1.43 -15.97 -14.72
N GLN A 67 -0.76 -15.51 -13.67
CA GLN A 67 0.35 -16.24 -13.06
C GLN A 67 -0.10 -17.59 -12.48
N GLU A 68 -1.32 -17.69 -11.97
CA GLU A 68 -1.90 -18.97 -11.55
C GLU A 68 -2.06 -19.95 -12.72
N ARG A 69 -2.50 -19.47 -13.88
CA ARG A 69 -2.68 -20.29 -15.09
C ARG A 69 -1.36 -20.68 -15.77
N GLU A 70 -0.43 -19.74 -15.87
CA GLU A 70 0.84 -19.88 -16.61
C GLU A 70 2.02 -20.29 -15.73
N GLN A 71 1.76 -20.71 -14.48
CA GLN A 71 2.77 -21.16 -13.51
C GLN A 71 3.84 -20.10 -13.22
N GLY A 72 3.41 -18.84 -13.11
CA GLY A 72 4.21 -17.71 -12.65
C GLY A 72 4.76 -16.79 -13.74
N VAL A 73 4.72 -17.18 -15.02
CA VAL A 73 5.28 -16.36 -16.11
C VAL A 73 4.18 -15.63 -16.87
N CYS A 74 3.99 -14.35 -16.56
CA CYS A 74 3.04 -13.46 -17.22
C CYS A 74 3.69 -12.12 -17.59
N ARG A 75 3.03 -10.98 -17.36
CA ARG A 75 3.60 -9.66 -17.74
C ARG A 75 4.64 -9.20 -16.75
N LEU A 76 4.45 -9.52 -15.47
CA LEU A 76 5.41 -9.28 -14.42
C LEU A 76 6.11 -10.60 -14.09
N ASP A 77 7.33 -10.76 -14.59
CA ASP A 77 8.23 -11.87 -14.28
C ASP A 77 9.29 -11.50 -13.23
N TYR A 78 9.05 -10.41 -12.49
CA TYR A 78 9.93 -9.86 -11.45
C TYR A 78 9.12 -9.19 -10.33
N ASP A 79 9.74 -8.96 -9.17
CA ASP A 79 9.17 -8.16 -8.08
C ASP A 79 9.40 -6.65 -8.34
N PRO A 80 8.34 -5.82 -8.45
CA PRO A 80 8.49 -4.40 -8.74
C PRO A 80 9.19 -3.55 -7.66
N TRP A 81 9.30 -4.00 -6.41
CA TRP A 81 10.11 -3.33 -5.39
C TRP A 81 11.60 -3.56 -5.61
N LEU A 82 11.94 -4.77 -6.06
CA LEU A 82 13.32 -5.22 -6.22
C LEU A 82 13.88 -4.93 -7.61
N ASP A 83 13.03 -4.62 -8.59
CA ASP A 83 13.42 -4.57 -10.00
C ASP A 83 14.06 -5.90 -10.46
N GLY A 84 13.66 -7.03 -9.86
CA GLY A 84 14.28 -8.34 -10.08
C GLY A 84 13.51 -9.49 -9.42
N GLN A 85 13.94 -10.72 -9.65
CA GLN A 85 13.32 -11.91 -9.05
C GLN A 85 13.74 -12.12 -7.59
N ASP A 86 14.99 -11.78 -7.27
CA ASP A 86 15.57 -11.89 -5.95
C ASP A 86 16.11 -10.54 -5.48
N GLY A 87 16.14 -10.35 -4.17
CA GLY A 87 16.59 -9.14 -3.50
C GLY A 87 16.40 -9.25 -2.00
N ASP A 88 17.18 -8.50 -1.24
CA ASP A 88 16.96 -8.35 0.20
C ASP A 88 16.87 -6.86 0.53
N ILE A 89 15.76 -6.44 1.12
CA ILE A 89 15.57 -5.08 1.62
C ILE A 89 16.17 -5.03 3.02
N ASP A 90 17.43 -4.60 3.09
CA ASP A 90 18.29 -4.74 4.26
C ASP A 90 18.34 -3.47 5.14
N GLY A 91 17.32 -2.62 5.05
CA GLY A 91 17.21 -1.41 5.85
C GLY A 91 15.86 -0.70 5.76
N ASP A 92 15.71 0.34 6.58
CA ASP A 92 14.45 1.06 6.72
C ASP A 92 14.08 1.86 5.46
N ALA A 93 12.79 1.85 5.14
CA ALA A 93 12.23 2.71 4.11
C ALA A 93 11.93 4.12 4.63
N SER A 94 12.24 5.12 3.81
CA SER A 94 11.85 6.51 3.99
C SER A 94 10.84 6.94 2.93
N TYR A 95 9.97 7.88 3.29
CA TYR A 95 8.81 8.27 2.49
C TYR A 95 8.74 9.78 2.35
N GLN A 96 8.49 10.26 1.13
CA GLN A 96 8.33 11.68 0.84
C GLN A 96 7.11 11.92 -0.03
N TRP A 97 6.23 12.82 0.40
CA TRP A 97 5.03 13.20 -0.35
C TRP A 97 5.31 14.40 -1.26
N HIS A 98 4.88 14.29 -2.51
CA HIS A 98 4.93 15.33 -3.52
C HIS A 98 3.52 15.55 -4.08
N ALA A 99 2.82 16.56 -3.56
CA ALA A 99 1.51 16.95 -4.08
C ALA A 99 1.63 17.48 -5.51
N ALA A 100 0.79 16.99 -6.41
CA ALA A 100 0.63 17.55 -7.75
C ALA A 100 -0.67 18.38 -7.86
N SER A 101 -1.71 17.96 -7.14
CA SER A 101 -3.00 18.64 -7.00
C SER A 101 -3.66 18.25 -5.67
N PRO A 102 -4.84 18.78 -5.31
CA PRO A 102 -5.59 18.34 -4.12
C PRO A 102 -5.94 16.84 -4.11
N ASP A 103 -6.06 16.24 -5.31
CA ASP A 103 -6.54 14.86 -5.49
C ASP A 103 -5.50 13.94 -6.16
N SER A 104 -4.27 14.43 -6.36
CA SER A 104 -3.19 13.63 -6.95
C SER A 104 -1.81 14.05 -6.45
N GLY A 105 -0.89 13.08 -6.42
CA GLY A 105 0.51 13.34 -6.16
C GLY A 105 1.30 12.04 -6.20
N VAL A 106 2.52 12.09 -5.68
CA VAL A 106 3.42 10.94 -5.66
C VAL A 106 3.97 10.78 -4.25
N VAL A 107 3.98 9.54 -3.74
CA VAL A 107 4.85 9.18 -2.62
C VAL A 107 6.12 8.56 -3.20
N GLU A 108 7.24 9.18 -2.94
CA GLU A 108 8.56 8.61 -3.19
C GLU A 108 8.95 7.74 -2.00
N VAL A 109 9.33 6.50 -2.27
CA VAL A 109 9.78 5.52 -1.28
C VAL A 109 11.24 5.21 -1.57
N ARG A 110 12.11 5.41 -0.58
CA ARG A 110 13.54 5.06 -0.69
C ARG A 110 13.92 4.04 0.36
N PHE A 111 14.58 2.98 -0.06
CA PHE A 111 15.00 1.85 0.77
C PHE A 111 16.24 1.20 0.13
N PRO A 112 17.11 0.53 0.88
CA PRO A 112 18.22 -0.22 0.30
C PRO A 112 17.75 -1.61 -0.18
N VAL A 113 18.38 -2.12 -1.24
CA VAL A 113 18.34 -3.51 -1.67
C VAL A 113 19.78 -4.00 -1.77
N TRP A 114 20.19 -4.98 -0.97
CA TRP A 114 21.59 -5.41 -0.84
C TRP A 114 22.58 -4.24 -0.68
N GLY A 115 22.23 -3.28 0.18
CA GLY A 115 23.01 -2.08 0.45
C GLY A 115 23.01 -1.03 -0.67
N GLN A 116 22.33 -1.27 -1.80
CA GLN A 116 22.19 -0.30 -2.89
C GLN A 116 20.90 0.51 -2.72
N GLY A 117 20.99 1.83 -2.83
CA GLY A 117 19.82 2.70 -2.70
C GLY A 117 18.82 2.49 -3.84
N HIS A 118 17.61 2.02 -3.51
CA HIS A 118 16.46 1.96 -4.40
C HIS A 118 15.53 3.14 -4.16
N ARG A 119 14.88 3.59 -5.24
CA ARG A 119 13.84 4.63 -5.21
C ARG A 119 12.66 4.23 -6.08
N THR A 120 11.54 3.93 -5.44
CA THR A 120 10.25 3.69 -6.10
C THR A 120 9.34 4.90 -5.93
N ARG A 121 8.44 5.12 -6.90
CA ARG A 121 7.45 6.22 -6.87
C ARG A 121 6.04 5.64 -6.97
N LEU A 122 5.21 5.92 -6.00
CA LEU A 122 3.80 5.51 -5.96
C LEU A 122 2.94 6.67 -6.43
N ALA A 123 2.28 6.53 -7.58
CA ALA A 123 1.30 7.50 -8.03
C ALA A 123 0.05 7.39 -7.16
N MET A 124 -0.36 8.48 -6.52
CA MET A 124 -1.48 8.50 -5.59
C MET A 124 -2.66 9.26 -6.20
N ARG A 125 -3.87 8.72 -6.01
CA ARG A 125 -5.14 9.36 -6.39
C ARG A 125 -6.12 9.35 -5.22
N ARG A 126 -6.69 10.51 -4.93
CA ARG A 126 -7.82 10.61 -4.00
C ARG A 126 -9.09 10.16 -4.70
N GLN A 127 -9.82 9.24 -4.08
CA GLN A 127 -11.07 8.70 -4.59
C GLN A 127 -12.27 9.49 -4.06
N GLY A 128 -13.47 9.22 -4.61
CA GLY A 128 -14.72 9.89 -4.18
C GLY A 128 -15.09 9.67 -2.71
N ASP A 129 -14.58 8.62 -2.07
CA ASP A 129 -14.69 8.35 -0.62
C ASP A 129 -13.70 9.17 0.24
N ARG A 130 -12.90 10.04 -0.41
CA ARG A 130 -11.82 10.87 0.16
C ARG A 130 -10.57 10.10 0.57
N CYS A 131 -10.52 8.78 0.39
CA CYS A 131 -9.32 8.00 0.63
C CYS A 131 -8.31 8.16 -0.52
N TRP A 132 -7.03 8.13 -0.19
CA TRP A 132 -5.95 7.91 -1.14
C TRP A 132 -5.85 6.44 -1.50
N ARG A 133 -5.51 6.20 -2.76
CA ARG A 133 -5.17 4.90 -3.31
C ARG A 133 -3.97 5.02 -4.23
N VAL A 134 -3.18 3.96 -4.31
CA VAL A 134 -2.09 3.84 -5.26
C VAL A 134 -2.66 3.48 -6.62
N ASP A 135 -2.37 4.32 -7.59
CA ASP A 135 -2.83 4.19 -8.98
C ASP A 135 -1.75 3.58 -9.88
N ASP A 136 -0.48 3.66 -9.47
CA ASP A 136 0.65 3.05 -10.15
C ASP A 136 1.85 2.93 -9.21
N LEU A 137 2.74 1.97 -9.51
CA LEU A 137 4.08 1.88 -8.96
C LEU A 137 5.07 2.08 -10.11
N VAL A 138 5.94 3.08 -9.98
CA VAL A 138 7.06 3.31 -10.89
C VAL A 138 8.34 2.83 -10.22
N THR A 139 8.97 1.81 -10.80
CA THR A 139 10.11 1.10 -10.21
C THR A 139 11.36 1.97 -10.11
N ASN A 140 12.43 1.45 -9.49
CA ASN A 140 13.72 2.15 -9.42
C ASN A 140 14.35 2.33 -10.81
N ARG A 141 14.11 1.41 -11.74
CA ARG A 141 14.44 1.55 -13.18
C ARG A 141 13.52 2.49 -13.95
N GLY A 142 12.45 2.99 -13.34
CA GLY A 142 11.54 3.95 -13.93
C GLY A 142 10.44 3.35 -14.78
N GLU A 143 10.20 2.04 -14.70
CA GLU A 143 9.11 1.37 -15.39
C GLU A 143 7.78 1.55 -14.63
N SER A 144 6.70 1.90 -15.34
CA SER A 144 5.35 1.92 -14.78
C SER A 144 4.77 0.52 -14.78
N VAL A 145 4.42 0.00 -13.60
CA VAL A 145 3.76 -1.30 -13.49
C VAL A 145 2.39 -1.28 -14.15
N ARG A 146 1.61 -0.20 -14.00
CA ARG A 146 0.32 -0.07 -14.68
C ARG A 146 0.47 -0.16 -16.19
N GLU A 147 1.48 0.47 -16.77
CA GLU A 147 1.75 0.38 -18.21
C GLU A 147 2.17 -1.03 -18.64
N VAL A 148 3.01 -1.72 -17.85
CA VAL A 148 3.38 -3.12 -18.11
C VAL A 148 2.14 -4.01 -18.14
N LEU A 149 1.27 -3.88 -17.14
CA LEU A 149 0.04 -4.67 -17.01
C LEU A 149 -0.98 -4.39 -18.12
N ALA A 150 -0.95 -3.18 -18.70
CA ALA A 150 -1.82 -2.80 -19.81
C ALA A 150 -1.34 -3.33 -21.18
N ARG A 151 -0.12 -3.89 -21.29
CA ARG A 151 0.40 -4.43 -22.55
C ARG A 151 -0.45 -5.63 -23.01
N PRO A 152 -0.63 -5.85 -24.33
CA PRO A 152 -1.17 -7.10 -24.84
C PRO A 152 -0.34 -8.29 -24.32
N VAL A 153 -0.98 -9.43 -24.05
CA VAL A 153 -0.24 -10.68 -23.79
C VAL A 153 0.53 -11.04 -25.08
N PRO A 154 1.81 -11.43 -24.99
CA PRO A 154 2.53 -12.00 -26.12
C PRO A 154 1.81 -13.17 -26.80
#